data_AF-A0A5E4IBG0-F1
#
_entry.id   AF-A0A5E4IBG0-F1
#
_cell.length_a   1.000
_cell.length_b   1.000
_cell.length_c   1.000
_cell.angle_alpha   90.00
_cell.angle_beta   90.00
_cell.angle_gamma   90.00
#
_symmetry.space_group_name_H-M   'P 1'
#
loop_
_entity.id
_entity.type
_entity.pdbx_description
1 polymer ?
#
loop_
_entity_poly.entity_id
_entity_poly.type
_entity_poly.pdbx_seq_one_letter_code
_entity_poly.pdbx_strand_id
1 'polypeptide(L)'
;MYDYFLWGVSIEQLWQFVLGVILAIFLHELTHLLTLIYYKIPFKAIVLTKWSAIGFLVDNETYVTDNKKLLFLYLSPIIWCFVYFINPNEPFFLMFPVVNIFGGMGDFYNFFKLIIIPPEKRIMIANNSDEKVLKKIIWKKNISLNNKLFNIK
;
A
#
# COMPACT_ATOMS: atom_id res chain seq x y z
N MET A 1 39.64 -11.76 -5.44
CA MET A 1 38.86 -12.69 -6.26
C MET A 1 37.53 -12.01 -6.48
N TYR A 2 37.29 -11.45 -7.66
CA TYR A 2 36.09 -10.66 -7.93
C TYR A 2 34.95 -11.61 -8.30
N ASP A 3 34.02 -11.81 -7.36
CA ASP A 3 32.79 -12.57 -7.59
C ASP A 3 31.82 -11.73 -8.45
N TYR A 4 32.12 -11.61 -9.74
CA TYR A 4 31.16 -11.15 -10.75
C TYR A 4 30.39 -12.36 -11.25
N PHE A 5 29.12 -12.47 -10.88
CA PHE A 5 28.21 -13.46 -11.46
C PHE A 5 27.14 -12.71 -12.26
N LEU A 6 27.15 -12.92 -13.58
CA LEU A 6 26.19 -12.42 -14.58
C LEU A 6 26.04 -10.87 -14.63
N TRP A 7 26.51 -10.26 -15.73
CA TRP A 7 26.28 -8.85 -16.13
C TRP A 7 26.96 -7.74 -15.31
N GLY A 8 27.99 -8.04 -14.51
CA GLY A 8 28.78 -7.00 -13.83
C GLY A 8 28.15 -6.46 -12.54
N VAL A 9 27.10 -7.10 -12.03
CA VAL A 9 26.49 -6.80 -10.72
C VAL A 9 27.12 -7.70 -9.65
N SER A 10 27.51 -7.14 -8.52
CA SER A 10 28.04 -7.94 -7.40
C SER A 10 26.91 -8.61 -6.60
N ILE A 11 27.23 -9.72 -5.92
CA ILE A 11 26.28 -10.40 -5.01
C ILE A 11 25.79 -9.44 -3.91
N GLU A 12 26.65 -8.56 -3.42
CA GLU A 12 26.30 -7.54 -2.44
C GLU A 12 25.24 -6.56 -2.98
N GLN A 13 25.40 -6.10 -4.24
CA GLN A 13 24.42 -5.24 -4.88
C GLN A 13 23.08 -5.97 -5.04
N LEU A 14 23.09 -7.26 -5.41
CA LEU A 14 21.88 -8.08 -5.48
C LEU A 14 21.15 -8.13 -4.13
N TRP A 15 21.89 -8.33 -3.03
CA TRP A 15 21.31 -8.33 -1.68
C TRP A 15 20.74 -6.97 -1.29
N GLN A 16 21.45 -5.88 -1.62
CA GLN A 16 20.94 -4.52 -1.40
C GLN A 16 19.64 -4.27 -2.17
N PHE A 17 19.53 -4.74 -3.43
CA PHE A 17 18.28 -4.68 -4.19
C PHE A 17 17.15 -5.45 -3.49
N VAL A 18 17.38 -6.71 -3.13
CA VAL A 18 16.34 -7.55 -2.50
C VAL A 18 15.87 -6.95 -1.17
N LEU A 19 16.81 -6.52 -0.32
CA LEU A 19 16.48 -5.89 0.97
C LEU A 19 15.73 -4.57 0.78
N GLY A 20 16.15 -3.76 -0.19
CA GLY A 20 15.47 -2.51 -0.54
C GLY A 20 14.04 -2.74 -1.00
N VAL A 21 13.81 -3.74 -1.86
CA VAL A 21 12.45 -4.10 -2.32
C VAL A 21 11.58 -4.56 -1.15
N ILE A 22 12.07 -5.47 -0.31
CA ILE A 22 11.30 -6.00 0.83
C ILE A 22 10.91 -4.87 1.78
N LEU A 23 11.87 -4.01 2.14
CA LEU A 23 11.61 -2.90 3.04
C LEU A 23 10.67 -1.86 2.41
N ALA A 24 10.83 -1.54 1.13
CA ALA A 24 9.97 -0.60 0.43
C ALA A 24 8.51 -1.08 0.36
N ILE A 25 8.28 -2.38 0.09
CA ILE A 25 6.93 -2.97 0.12
C ILE A 25 6.35 -2.89 1.54
N PHE A 26 7.13 -3.26 2.55
CA PHE A 26 6.67 -3.23 3.93
C PHE A 26 6.29 -1.80 4.37
N LEU A 27 7.12 -0.82 4.07
CA LEU A 27 6.88 0.58 4.41
C LEU A 27 5.71 1.17 3.64
N HIS A 28 5.54 0.80 2.37
CA HIS A 28 4.38 1.18 1.57
C HIS A 28 3.06 0.74 2.22
N GLU A 29 2.93 -0.55 2.53
CA GLU A 29 1.72 -1.09 3.17
C GLU A 29 1.55 -0.59 4.61
N LEU A 30 2.65 -0.36 5.33
CA LEU A 30 2.61 0.24 6.66
C LEU A 30 2.05 1.66 6.62
N THR A 31 2.38 2.45 5.60
CA THR A 31 1.85 3.81 5.44
C THR A 31 0.34 3.81 5.19
N HIS A 32 -0.18 2.85 4.41
CA HIS A 32 -1.63 2.62 4.28
C HIS A 32 -2.25 2.31 5.64
N LEU A 33 -1.68 1.35 6.38
CA LEU A 33 -2.16 0.95 7.69
C LEU A 33 -2.18 2.13 8.69
N LEU A 34 -1.11 2.93 8.74
CA LEU A 34 -1.03 4.11 9.60
C LEU A 34 -2.09 5.14 9.23
N THR A 35 -2.35 5.34 7.93
CA THR A 35 -3.41 6.26 7.48
C THR A 35 -4.79 5.78 7.90
N LEU A 36 -5.07 4.48 7.77
CA LEU A 36 -6.32 3.87 8.22
C LEU A 36 -6.52 4.05 9.74
N ILE A 37 -5.46 3.83 10.53
CA ILE A 37 -5.50 4.05 11.98
C ILE A 37 -5.70 5.53 12.33
N TYR A 38 -4.94 6.43 11.69
CA TYR A 38 -5.01 7.87 11.93
C TYR A 38 -6.41 8.43 11.70
N TYR A 39 -7.07 8.04 10.61
CA TYR A 39 -8.44 8.44 10.30
C TYR A 39 -9.52 7.59 10.98
N LYS A 40 -9.12 6.65 11.85
CA LYS A 40 -10.01 5.72 12.57
C LYS A 40 -10.94 4.94 11.63
N ILE A 41 -10.44 4.53 10.47
CA ILE A 41 -11.18 3.76 9.48
C ILE A 41 -11.32 2.31 9.99
N PRO A 42 -12.54 1.77 10.15
CA PRO A 42 -12.74 0.42 10.68
C PRO A 42 -12.21 -0.67 9.74
N PHE A 43 -11.44 -1.62 10.30
CA PHE A 43 -10.97 -2.80 9.58
C PHE A 43 -12.02 -3.91 9.62
N LYS A 44 -12.31 -4.49 8.45
CA LYS A 44 -13.15 -5.68 8.31
C LYS A 44 -12.28 -6.95 8.30
N ALA A 45 -11.16 -6.91 7.57
CA ALA A 45 -10.24 -8.04 7.50
C ALA A 45 -8.84 -7.63 6.99
N ILE A 46 -7.84 -8.44 7.33
CA ILE A 46 -6.56 -8.46 6.62
C ILE A 46 -6.64 -9.58 5.58
N VAL A 47 -6.17 -9.31 4.38
CA VAL A 47 -6.25 -10.23 3.25
C VAL A 47 -4.90 -10.40 2.59
N LEU A 48 -4.66 -11.59 2.06
CA LEU A 48 -3.53 -11.87 1.17
C LEU A 48 -4.10 -12.28 -0.19
N THR A 49 -3.70 -11.57 -1.23
CA THR A 49 -4.20 -11.78 -2.59
C THR A 49 -3.29 -12.70 -3.40
N LYS A 50 -3.75 -13.16 -4.57
CA LYS A 50 -2.97 -14.01 -5.51
C LYS A 50 -1.60 -13.45 -5.91
N TRP A 51 -1.41 -12.14 -5.81
CA TRP A 51 -0.14 -11.47 -6.10
C TRP A 51 0.70 -11.24 -4.84
N SER A 52 0.39 -11.95 -3.75
CA SER A 52 1.06 -11.89 -2.44
C SER A 52 1.08 -10.50 -1.79
N ALA A 53 0.31 -9.54 -2.31
CA ALA A 53 0.10 -8.25 -1.68
C ALA A 53 -0.80 -8.44 -0.44
N ILE A 54 -0.28 -8.03 0.71
CA ILE A 54 -1.05 -7.85 1.93
C ILE A 54 -1.98 -6.66 1.67
N GLY A 55 -3.27 -6.82 1.95
CA GLY A 55 -4.26 -5.76 1.81
C GLY A 55 -5.18 -5.68 3.01
N PHE A 56 -5.86 -4.56 3.13
CA PHE A 56 -6.82 -4.29 4.20
C PHE A 56 -8.21 -4.11 3.60
N LEU A 57 -9.14 -4.98 3.99
CA LEU A 57 -10.56 -4.74 3.76
C LEU A 57 -11.07 -3.84 4.88
N VAL A 58 -11.62 -2.70 4.50
CA VAL A 58 -12.02 -1.65 5.44
C VAL A 58 -13.44 -1.20 5.17
N ASP A 59 -13.99 -0.37 6.06
CA ASP A 59 -15.30 0.21 5.84
C ASP A 59 -15.28 1.42 4.91
N ASN A 60 -15.62 1.19 3.64
CA ASN A 60 -15.59 2.18 2.57
C ASN A 60 -16.38 3.45 2.89
N GLU A 61 -17.52 3.33 3.58
CA GLU A 61 -18.38 4.46 3.94
C GLU A 61 -17.65 5.54 4.76
N THR A 62 -16.65 5.13 5.54
CA THR A 62 -15.97 6.03 6.47
C THR A 62 -14.89 6.90 5.83
N TYR A 63 -14.44 6.59 4.60
CA TYR A 63 -13.34 7.31 3.96
C TYR A 63 -13.57 7.74 2.52
N VAL A 64 -14.35 7.02 1.72
CA VAL A 64 -14.42 7.29 0.26
C VAL A 64 -15.13 8.59 -0.09
N THR A 65 -15.95 9.12 0.81
CA THR A 65 -16.68 10.38 0.61
C THR A 65 -15.83 11.61 0.91
N ASP A 66 -14.72 11.46 1.63
CA ASP A 66 -13.82 12.55 2.01
C ASP A 66 -12.57 12.57 1.12
N ASN A 67 -12.42 13.65 0.34
CA ASN A 67 -11.29 13.82 -0.57
C ASN A 67 -9.93 13.81 0.14
N LYS A 68 -9.84 14.33 1.38
CA LYS A 68 -8.59 14.33 2.14
C LYS A 68 -8.23 12.91 2.53
N LYS A 69 -9.19 12.14 3.06
CA LYS A 69 -8.95 10.74 3.43
C LYS A 69 -8.54 9.90 2.22
N LEU A 70 -9.19 10.08 1.08
CA LEU A 70 -8.79 9.44 -0.19
C LEU A 70 -7.35 9.82 -0.58
N LEU A 71 -7.03 11.11 -0.55
CA LEU A 71 -5.70 11.60 -0.92
C LEU A 71 -4.63 10.98 -0.04
N PHE A 72 -4.81 11.04 1.29
CA PHE A 72 -3.84 10.47 2.22
C PHE A 72 -3.75 8.97 2.10
N LEU A 73 -4.88 8.26 1.97
CA LEU A 73 -4.84 6.80 1.87
C LEU A 73 -4.03 6.38 0.64
N TYR A 74 -4.37 6.89 -0.54
CA TYR A 74 -3.72 6.40 -1.77
C TYR A 74 -2.37 7.04 -2.09
N LEU A 75 -2.10 8.27 -1.66
CA LEU A 75 -0.88 9.00 -2.08
C LEU A 75 0.18 9.11 -1.00
N SER A 76 -0.13 8.87 0.28
CA SER A 76 0.89 8.99 1.34
C SER A 76 2.09 8.03 1.18
N PRO A 77 1.98 6.80 0.63
CA PRO A 77 3.15 5.95 0.43
C PRO A 77 4.22 6.54 -0.50
N ILE A 78 3.85 7.48 -1.39
CA ILE A 78 4.78 8.16 -2.30
C ILE A 78 5.87 8.93 -1.54
N ILE A 79 5.66 9.26 -0.26
CA ILE A 79 6.68 9.88 0.58
C ILE A 79 7.99 9.07 0.60
N TRP A 80 7.89 7.75 0.45
CA TRP A 80 9.05 6.87 0.43
C TRP A 80 9.93 7.05 -0.81
N CYS A 81 9.42 7.64 -1.89
CA CYS A 81 10.25 8.00 -3.05
C CYS A 81 11.37 8.98 -2.68
N PHE A 82 11.18 9.83 -1.66
CA PHE A 82 12.20 10.80 -1.23
C PHE A 82 13.43 10.15 -0.57
N VAL A 83 13.31 8.89 -0.12
CA VAL A 83 14.45 8.13 0.44
C VAL A 83 15.62 8.04 -0.54
N TYR A 84 15.33 8.07 -1.85
CA TYR A 84 16.35 8.08 -2.89
C TYR A 84 17.35 9.24 -2.75
N PHE A 85 16.92 10.40 -2.23
CA PHE A 85 17.79 11.56 -2.06
C PHE A 85 18.78 11.42 -0.90
N ILE A 86 18.67 10.39 -0.06
CA ILE A 86 19.65 10.13 1.02
C ILE A 86 21.00 9.73 0.41
N ASN A 87 21.00 8.76 -0.51
CA ASN A 87 22.17 8.41 -1.31
C ASN A 87 21.73 7.85 -2.68
N PRO A 88 21.70 8.68 -3.72
CA PRO A 88 21.23 8.29 -5.06
C PRO A 88 22.05 7.20 -5.75
N ASN A 89 23.28 6.97 -5.28
CA ASN A 89 24.22 6.00 -5.86
C ASN A 89 24.08 4.60 -5.25
N GLU A 90 23.31 4.44 -4.18
CA GLU A 90 23.12 3.16 -3.51
C GLU A 90 21.91 2.39 -4.10
N PRO A 91 22.12 1.17 -4.63
CA PRO A 91 21.06 0.31 -5.16
C PRO A 91 19.88 0.11 -4.20
N PHE A 92 20.17 0.05 -2.90
CA PHE A 92 19.18 -0.10 -1.85
C PHE A 92 18.14 1.04 -1.86
N PHE A 93 18.58 2.30 -1.87
CA PHE A 93 17.65 3.44 -1.83
C PHE A 93 16.89 3.64 -3.14
N LEU A 94 17.44 3.21 -4.27
CA LEU A 94 16.74 3.22 -5.57
C LEU A 94 15.48 2.36 -5.56
N MET A 95 15.42 1.29 -4.75
CA MET A 95 14.25 0.40 -4.71
C MET A 95 13.01 1.07 -4.14
N PHE A 96 13.16 2.09 -3.30
CA PHE A 96 12.04 2.80 -2.70
C PHE A 96 11.17 3.51 -3.75
N PRO A 97 11.68 4.43 -4.60
CA PRO A 97 10.88 5.04 -5.65
C PRO A 97 10.42 4.02 -6.69
N VAL A 98 11.23 3.01 -7.05
CA VAL A 98 10.82 1.97 -8.00
C VAL A 98 9.57 1.25 -7.48
N VAL A 99 9.63 0.69 -6.27
CA VAL A 99 8.48 -0.03 -5.68
C VAL A 99 7.29 0.90 -5.48
N ASN A 100 7.48 2.14 -5.01
CA ASN A 100 6.35 3.03 -4.75
C ASN A 100 5.70 3.60 -6.02
N ILE A 101 6.46 3.78 -7.10
CA ILE A 101 5.89 4.18 -8.40
C ILE A 101 5.16 3.00 -9.03
N PHE A 102 5.81 1.84 -9.17
CA PHE A 102 5.21 0.68 -9.85
C PHE A 102 4.13 0.00 -9.01
N GLY A 103 4.39 -0.22 -7.72
CA GLY A 103 3.41 -0.75 -6.76
C GLY A 103 2.27 0.23 -6.51
N GLY A 104 2.57 1.53 -6.43
CA GLY A 104 1.57 2.59 -6.26
C GLY A 104 0.71 2.87 -7.48
N MET A 105 1.00 2.31 -8.67
CA MET A 105 0.11 2.45 -9.84
C MET A 105 -1.32 1.99 -9.54
N GLY A 106 -1.48 0.94 -8.73
CA GLY A 106 -2.78 0.48 -8.25
C GLY A 106 -3.49 1.54 -7.40
N ASP A 107 -2.75 2.21 -6.52
CA ASP A 107 -3.27 3.27 -5.66
C ASP A 107 -3.66 4.50 -6.45
N PHE A 108 -2.82 4.96 -7.37
CA PHE A 108 -3.14 6.06 -8.27
C PHE A 108 -4.40 5.77 -9.08
N TYR A 109 -4.49 4.58 -9.68
CA TYR A 109 -5.65 4.18 -10.46
C TYR A 109 -6.93 4.22 -9.62
N ASN A 110 -6.91 3.64 -8.41
CA ASN A 110 -8.06 3.65 -7.52
C ASN A 110 -8.42 5.05 -7.02
N PHE A 111 -7.41 5.87 -6.70
CA PHE A 111 -7.59 7.26 -6.33
C PHE A 111 -8.30 8.05 -7.42
N PHE A 112 -7.77 8.04 -8.65
CA PHE A 112 -8.37 8.77 -9.77
C PHE A 112 -9.77 8.26 -10.11
N LYS A 113 -9.96 6.94 -10.10
CA LYS A 113 -11.27 6.32 -10.31
C LYS A 113 -12.32 6.79 -9.32
N LEU A 114 -11.95 7.05 -8.06
CA LEU A 114 -12.88 7.51 -7.02
C LEU A 114 -13.03 9.03 -7.00
N ILE A 115 -11.94 9.80 -7.11
CA ILE A 115 -11.96 11.25 -6.90
C ILE A 115 -12.76 12.00 -7.99
N ILE A 116 -12.74 11.49 -9.22
CA ILE A 116 -13.44 12.09 -10.37
C ILE A 116 -14.97 11.95 -10.24
N ILE A 117 -15.43 10.98 -9.46
CA ILE A 117 -16.85 10.69 -9.26
C ILE A 117 -17.38 11.49 -8.06
N PRO A 118 -18.66 11.93 -8.07
CA PRO A 118 -19.28 12.58 -6.91
C PRO A 118 -19.28 11.67 -5.66
N PRO A 119 -19.06 12.22 -4.45
CA PRO A 119 -18.95 11.45 -3.20
C PRO A 119 -20.03 10.39 -2.99
N GLU A 120 -21.28 10.72 -3.30
CA GLU A 120 -22.45 9.86 -3.08
C GLU A 120 -22.40 8.54 -3.89
N LYS A 121 -21.72 8.55 -5.03
CA LYS A 121 -21.59 7.35 -5.88
C LYS A 121 -20.34 6.53 -5.57
N ARG A 122 -19.40 7.06 -4.79
CA ARG A 122 -18.10 6.41 -4.53
C ARG A 122 -18.22 5.14 -3.70
N ILE A 123 -19.14 5.12 -2.74
CA ILE A 123 -19.37 3.96 -1.86
C ILE A 123 -19.71 2.72 -2.70
N MET A 124 -20.65 2.86 -3.64
CA MET A 124 -21.04 1.78 -4.55
C MET A 124 -19.85 1.28 -5.39
N ILE A 125 -19.03 2.19 -5.92
CA ILE A 125 -17.87 1.84 -6.74
C ILE A 125 -16.79 1.13 -5.91
N ALA A 126 -16.56 1.58 -4.68
CA ALA A 126 -15.61 0.98 -3.76
C ALA A 126 -16.06 -0.44 -3.37
N ASN A 127 -17.33 -0.62 -2.98
CA ASN A 127 -17.88 -1.94 -2.66
C ASN A 127 -17.81 -2.91 -3.85
N ASN A 128 -18.14 -2.46 -5.06
CA ASN A 128 -17.99 -3.27 -6.28
C ASN A 128 -16.52 -3.64 -6.58
N SER A 129 -15.57 -2.80 -6.15
CA SER A 129 -14.13 -3.09 -6.30
C SER A 129 -13.69 -4.13 -5.27
N ASP A 130 -14.14 -4.03 -4.02
CA ASP A 130 -13.91 -5.04 -2.98
C ASP A 130 -14.42 -6.42 -3.40
N GLU A 131 -15.61 -6.51 -4.00
CA GLU A 131 -16.15 -7.78 -4.52
C GLU A 131 -15.22 -8.46 -5.54
N LYS A 132 -14.56 -7.66 -6.39
CA LYS A 132 -13.57 -8.18 -7.34
C LYS A 132 -12.29 -8.63 -6.64
N VAL A 133 -11.87 -7.91 -5.61
CA VAL A 133 -10.70 -8.28 -4.79
C VAL A 133 -10.98 -9.55 -4.00
N LEU A 134 -12.18 -9.70 -3.43
CA LEU A 134 -12.61 -10.89 -2.69
C LEU A 134 -12.39 -12.18 -3.49
N LYS A 135 -12.63 -12.16 -4.81
CA LYS A 135 -12.41 -13.29 -5.72
C LYS A 135 -10.92 -13.65 -5.92
N LYS A 136 -10.00 -12.76 -5.57
CA LYS A 136 -8.55 -12.91 -5.69
C LYS A 136 -7.87 -13.20 -4.35
N ILE A 137 -8.61 -13.27 -3.25
CA ILE A 137 -8.05 -13.56 -1.93
C ILE A 137 -7.69 -15.05 -1.85
N ILE A 138 -6.47 -15.33 -1.40
CA ILE A 138 -6.02 -16.69 -1.04
C ILE A 138 -6.20 -16.92 0.47
N TRP A 139 -6.00 -15.88 1.27
CA TRP A 139 -6.13 -15.97 2.72
C TRP A 139 -6.78 -14.72 3.31
N LYS A 140 -7.64 -14.90 4.31
CA LYS A 140 -8.39 -13.83 4.97
C LYS A 140 -8.41 -14.05 6.48
N LYS A 141 -8.07 -13.01 7.23
CA LYS A 141 -8.32 -12.93 8.68
C LYS A 141 -9.33 -11.83 8.96
N ASN A 142 -10.54 -12.24 9.34
CA ASN A 142 -11.55 -11.30 9.82
C ASN A 142 -11.07 -10.66 11.13
N ILE A 143 -11.31 -9.35 11.25
CA ILE A 143 -11.10 -8.60 12.49
C ILE A 143 -12.49 -8.38 13.08
N SER A 144 -12.70 -8.90 14.30
CA SER A 144 -13.93 -8.65 15.03
C SER A 144 -14.03 -7.16 15.37
N LEU A 145 -15.13 -6.53 14.98
CA LEU A 145 -15.46 -5.13 15.31
C LEU A 145 -15.80 -4.92 16.81
N ASN A 146 -15.38 -5.82 17.71
CA ASN A 146 -15.35 -5.55 19.15
C ASN A 146 -14.26 -4.49 19.45
N ASN A 147 -14.58 -3.27 19.05
CA ASN A 147 -13.77 -2.07 19.12
C ASN A 147 -13.49 -1.67 20.57
N LYS A 148 -12.52 -2.30 21.21
CA LYS A 148 -11.85 -1.70 22.38
C LYS A 148 -10.82 -0.63 21.96
N LEU A 149 -10.38 -0.61 20.70
CA LEU A 149 -9.44 0.40 20.18
C LEU A 149 -10.08 1.75 19.80
N PHE A 150 -11.40 1.79 19.60
CA PHE A 150 -12.12 3.00 19.16
C PHE A 150 -13.01 3.64 20.25
N ASN A 151 -12.95 3.10 21.48
CA ASN A 151 -13.73 3.58 22.64
C ASN A 151 -12.95 4.53 23.55
N ILE A 152 -11.87 5.14 23.07
CA ILE A 152 -11.24 6.25 23.80
C ILE A 152 -12.05 7.51 23.46
N LYS A 153 -12.98 7.84 24.37
CA LYS A 153 -13.66 9.13 24.45
C LYS A 153 -12.63 10.24 24.71
#